data_AF-A0A944RC79-F1
#
_entry.id   AF-A0A944RC79-F1
#
_cell.length_a   1.000
_cell.length_b   1.000
_cell.length_c   1.000
_cell.angle_alpha   90.00
_cell.angle_beta   90.00
_cell.angle_gamma   90.00
#
_symmetry.space_group_name_H-M   'P 1'
#
loop_
_entity.id
_entity.type
_entity.pdbx_description
1 polymer ?
#
loop_
_entity_poly.entity_id
_entity_poly.type
_entity_poly.pdbx_seq_one_letter_code
_entity_poly.pdbx_strand_id
1 'polypeptide(L)'
;MNLKLATTIRAKKLGVLIRNARQAAGRSKKECGQGIGVSSSTINSFENGVKSPSLPQLEMIALSLRVPIEYFWRADIQIDPSEGTENLHIEHHISLRNLAIGKILNKTRTQLELSLKDIREKTGITPGRLKKYESGESSIQLSELEILCDVLNLRLIDIIASDNPVGEWVHEQKFISDFKNLPLETQEFISQPINQPYIDLATRLSTLSTEQLRAVAEGLLEITI
;
A
#
# COMPACT_ATOMS: atom_id res chain seq x y z
N MET A 1 19.76 -0.35 40.08
CA MET A 1 18.62 0.41 39.55
C MET A 1 17.36 -0.03 40.30
N ASN A 2 16.59 0.89 40.90
CA ASN A 2 15.40 0.54 41.68
C ASN A 2 14.29 0.03 40.75
N LEU A 3 13.86 -1.22 40.93
CA LEU A 3 12.86 -1.89 40.09
C LEU A 3 11.57 -1.06 39.97
N LYS A 4 11.12 -0.40 41.06
CA LYS A 4 9.92 0.46 41.04
C LYS A 4 10.10 1.69 40.15
N LEU A 5 11.29 2.27 40.14
CA LEU A 5 11.59 3.42 39.29
C LEU A 5 11.63 2.99 37.82
N ALA A 6 12.25 1.85 37.53
CA ALA A 6 12.31 1.28 36.18
C ALA A 6 10.91 0.95 35.62
N THR A 7 10.04 0.32 36.41
CA THR A 7 8.66 0.02 36.01
C THR A 7 7.84 1.30 35.78
N THR A 8 8.05 2.33 36.60
CA THR A 8 7.36 3.62 36.44
C THR A 8 7.79 4.34 35.17
N ILE A 9 9.10 4.41 34.89
CA ILE A 9 9.63 5.00 33.65
C ILE A 9 9.08 4.24 32.43
N ARG A 10 9.04 2.91 32.50
CA ARG A 10 8.50 2.08 31.41
C ARG A 10 7.02 2.30 31.18
N ALA A 11 6.21 2.40 32.24
CA ALA A 11 4.78 2.68 32.16
C ALA A 11 4.51 4.04 31.50
N LYS A 12 5.30 5.06 31.82
CA LYS A 12 5.22 6.39 31.20
C LYS A 12 5.54 6.34 29.71
N LYS A 13 6.63 5.66 29.32
CA LYS A 13 6.97 5.46 27.90
C LYS A 13 5.87 4.73 27.14
N LEU A 14 5.33 3.66 27.72
CA LEU A 14 4.23 2.90 27.14
C LEU A 14 2.97 3.76 26.95
N GLY A 15 2.64 4.60 27.94
CA GLY A 15 1.51 5.52 27.86
C GLY A 15 1.63 6.51 26.71
N VAL A 16 2.82 7.06 26.46
CA VAL A 16 3.09 7.93 25.30
C VAL A 16 2.87 7.19 23.99
N LEU A 17 3.38 5.97 23.86
CA LEU A 17 3.18 5.14 22.67
C LEU A 17 1.70 4.86 22.40
N ILE A 18 0.94 4.46 23.42
CA ILE A 18 -0.52 4.22 23.30
C ILE A 18 -1.25 5.49 22.85
N ARG A 19 -0.89 6.64 23.44
CA ARG A 19 -1.49 7.92 23.07
C ARG A 19 -1.20 8.25 21.60
N ASN A 20 0.05 8.10 21.16
CA ASN A 20 0.46 8.39 19.80
C ASN A 20 -0.26 7.49 18.79
N ALA A 21 -0.27 6.17 19.01
CA ALA A 21 -0.99 5.22 18.17
C ALA A 21 -2.50 5.54 18.10
N ARG A 22 -3.10 5.91 19.23
CA ARG A 22 -4.52 6.29 19.27
C ARG A 22 -4.80 7.55 18.44
N GLN A 23 -3.93 8.57 18.55
CA GLN A 23 -4.07 9.82 17.82
C GLN A 23 -3.85 9.62 16.31
N ALA A 24 -2.84 8.86 15.92
CA ALA A 24 -2.60 8.49 14.51
C ALA A 24 -3.78 7.73 13.91
N ALA A 25 -4.42 6.84 14.67
CA ALA A 25 -5.63 6.13 14.27
C ALA A 25 -6.92 6.99 14.32
N GLY A 26 -6.84 8.28 14.69
CA GLY A 26 -7.99 9.19 14.77
C GLY A 26 -9.04 8.82 15.83
N ARG A 27 -8.69 8.00 16.83
CA ARG A 27 -9.65 7.48 17.83
C ARG A 27 -9.71 8.36 19.08
N SER A 28 -10.91 8.58 19.62
CA SER A 28 -11.08 9.16 20.96
C SER A 28 -10.73 8.14 22.06
N LYS A 29 -10.47 8.62 23.29
CA LYS A 29 -10.25 7.74 24.45
C LYS A 29 -11.48 6.86 24.76
N LYS A 30 -12.68 7.34 24.44
CA LYS A 30 -13.93 6.62 24.63
C LYS A 30 -14.04 5.46 23.65
N GLU A 31 -13.78 5.71 22.36
CA GLU A 31 -13.81 4.67 21.33
C GLU A 31 -12.72 3.62 21.54
N CYS A 32 -11.50 4.05 21.91
CA CYS A 32 -10.41 3.14 22.24
C CYS A 32 -10.77 2.26 23.46
N GLY A 33 -11.39 2.85 24.49
CA GLY A 33 -11.86 2.10 25.65
C GLY A 33 -12.92 1.06 25.28
N GLN A 34 -13.91 1.45 24.49
CA GLN A 34 -14.96 0.54 23.99
C GLN A 34 -14.36 -0.62 23.18
N GLY A 35 -13.36 -0.34 22.33
CA GLY A 35 -12.69 -1.34 21.50
C GLY A 35 -11.97 -2.44 22.28
N ILE A 36 -11.62 -2.20 23.55
CA ILE A 36 -10.91 -3.15 24.41
C ILE A 36 -11.66 -3.51 25.69
N GLY A 37 -12.93 -3.10 25.82
CA GLY A 37 -13.77 -3.40 26.98
C GLY A 37 -13.41 -2.65 28.27
N VAL A 38 -12.83 -1.45 28.19
CA VAL A 38 -12.48 -0.63 29.36
C VAL A 38 -13.06 0.79 29.29
N SER A 39 -13.07 1.49 30.42
CA SER A 39 -13.52 2.88 30.47
C SER A 39 -12.52 3.86 29.83
N SER A 40 -13.01 5.03 29.38
CA SER A 40 -12.15 6.13 28.92
C SER A 40 -11.18 6.64 30.01
N SER A 41 -11.56 6.53 31.28
CA SER A 41 -10.69 6.84 32.44
C SER A 41 -9.54 5.84 32.57
N THR A 42 -9.78 4.57 32.26
CA THR A 42 -8.75 3.52 32.23
C THR A 42 -7.75 3.81 31.11
N ILE A 43 -8.21 4.16 29.91
CA ILE A 43 -7.34 4.60 28.81
C ILE A 43 -6.52 5.83 29.21
N ASN A 44 -7.15 6.81 29.85
CA ASN A 44 -6.43 7.99 30.35
C ASN A 44 -5.35 7.61 31.39
N SER A 45 -5.61 6.62 32.24
CA SER A 45 -4.64 6.12 33.21
C SER A 45 -3.47 5.39 32.54
N PHE A 46 -3.72 4.66 31.45
CA PHE A 46 -2.70 4.03 30.61
C PHE A 46 -1.83 5.07 29.91
N GLU A 47 -2.42 6.03 29.21
CA GLU A 47 -1.68 7.08 28.47
C GLU A 47 -0.81 7.95 29.39
N ASN A 48 -1.23 8.16 30.64
CA ASN A 48 -0.46 8.89 31.63
C ASN A 48 0.54 8.02 32.40
N GLY A 49 0.64 6.71 32.12
CA GLY A 49 1.52 5.77 32.82
C GLY A 49 1.24 5.63 34.32
N VAL A 50 0.00 5.91 34.75
CA VAL A 50 -0.46 5.72 36.13
C VAL A 50 -0.80 4.24 36.36
N LYS A 51 -1.39 3.61 35.35
CA LYS A 51 -1.57 2.16 35.24
C LYS A 51 -0.90 1.71 33.95
N SER A 52 -0.46 0.45 33.92
CA SER A 52 -0.03 -0.19 32.67
C SER A 52 -1.11 -1.17 32.23
N PRO A 53 -1.40 -1.29 30.92
CA PRO A 53 -2.23 -2.38 30.41
C PRO A 53 -1.53 -3.72 30.67
N SER A 54 -2.34 -4.76 30.89
CA SER A 54 -1.89 -6.16 30.79
C SER A 54 -1.56 -6.52 29.34
N LEU A 55 -0.84 -7.62 29.11
CA LEU A 55 -0.52 -8.07 27.75
C LEU A 55 -1.79 -8.29 26.89
N PRO A 56 -2.87 -8.97 27.36
CA PRO A 56 -4.09 -9.09 26.58
C PRO A 56 -4.76 -7.75 26.26
N GLN A 57 -4.73 -6.80 27.20
CA GLN A 57 -5.22 -5.44 26.92
C GLN A 57 -4.35 -4.74 25.89
N LEU A 58 -3.04 -4.97 25.90
CA LEU A 58 -2.11 -4.42 24.92
C LEU A 58 -2.29 -5.03 23.52
N GLU A 59 -2.56 -6.33 23.44
CA GLU A 59 -2.94 -7.03 22.19
C GLU A 59 -4.22 -6.43 21.61
N MET A 60 -5.23 -6.23 22.44
CA MET A 60 -6.49 -5.61 22.01
C MET A 60 -6.30 -4.14 21.60
N ILE A 61 -5.42 -3.40 22.27
CA ILE A 61 -5.04 -2.03 21.86
C ILE A 61 -4.36 -2.08 20.49
N ALA A 62 -3.40 -2.98 20.28
CA ALA A 62 -2.68 -3.14 19.01
C ALA A 62 -3.66 -3.45 17.87
N LEU A 63 -4.54 -4.43 18.08
CA LEU A 63 -5.58 -4.84 17.14
C LEU A 63 -6.56 -3.70 16.83
N SER A 64 -7.08 -3.04 17.87
CA SER A 64 -8.06 -1.96 17.72
C SER A 64 -7.48 -0.73 17.02
N LEU A 65 -6.19 -0.45 17.20
CA LEU A 65 -5.50 0.68 16.60
C LEU A 65 -4.77 0.33 15.29
N ARG A 66 -4.82 -0.95 14.86
CA ARG A 66 -4.17 -1.47 13.65
C ARG A 66 -2.65 -1.21 13.63
N VAL A 67 -1.99 -1.32 14.78
CA VAL A 67 -0.53 -1.25 14.89
C VAL A 67 0.04 -2.62 15.26
N PRO A 68 1.24 -3.00 14.78
CA PRO A 68 1.94 -4.20 15.24
C PRO A 68 2.15 -4.13 16.76
N ILE A 69 2.03 -5.24 17.49
CA ILE A 69 2.17 -5.23 18.96
C ILE A 69 3.58 -4.82 19.38
N GLU A 70 4.57 -5.06 18.52
CA GLU A 70 5.96 -4.67 18.69
C GLU A 70 6.16 -3.17 18.80
N TYR A 71 5.18 -2.40 18.31
CA TYR A 71 5.15 -0.96 18.43
C TYR A 71 5.34 -0.48 19.87
N PHE A 72 4.86 -1.26 20.84
CA PHE A 72 4.87 -0.87 22.24
C PHE A 72 6.20 -1.15 22.97
N TRP A 73 7.17 -1.82 22.33
CA TRP A 73 8.45 -2.19 22.97
C TRP A 73 9.69 -2.02 22.09
N ARG A 74 9.60 -1.80 20.77
CA ARG A 74 10.76 -1.41 19.96
C ARG A 74 11.10 0.05 20.23
N ALA A 75 12.39 0.32 20.45
CA ALA A 75 12.89 1.65 20.80
C ALA A 75 12.91 2.64 19.61
N ASP A 76 12.68 2.14 18.39
CA ASP A 76 13.11 2.81 17.16
C ASP A 76 11.95 3.38 16.32
N ILE A 77 10.73 3.40 16.83
CA ILE A 77 9.59 3.91 16.05
C ILE A 77 9.57 5.43 16.17
N GLN A 78 10.40 6.05 15.33
CA GLN A 78 10.19 7.42 14.88
C GLN A 78 8.85 7.43 14.15
N ILE A 79 7.84 8.00 14.79
CA ILE A 79 6.66 8.47 14.06
C ILE A 79 7.14 9.70 13.32
N ASP A 80 7.29 9.60 12.01
CA ASP A 80 7.47 10.77 11.17
C ASP A 80 6.21 11.65 11.31
N PRO A 81 6.28 12.83 11.93
CA PRO A 81 5.11 13.68 12.14
C PRO A 81 4.72 14.44 10.87
N SER A 82 5.37 14.19 9.73
CA SER A 82 5.30 15.07 8.55
C SER A 82 4.12 14.87 7.60
N GLU A 83 3.23 13.89 7.79
CA GLU A 83 2.01 13.79 6.96
C GLU A 83 0.88 14.73 7.41
N GLY A 84 1.24 15.97 7.72
CA GLY A 84 0.33 17.04 8.07
C GLY A 84 0.61 18.28 7.22
N THR A 85 -0.32 18.57 6.32
CA THR A 85 -0.51 19.85 5.59
C THR A 85 0.31 20.12 4.32
N GLU A 86 -0.17 19.63 3.18
CA GLU A 86 0.12 20.20 1.86
C GLU A 86 -1.13 20.32 0.99
N ASN A 87 -2.12 21.13 1.42
CA ASN A 87 -3.24 21.51 0.55
C ASN A 87 -2.80 22.26 -0.72
N LEU A 88 -1.56 22.77 -0.76
CA LEU A 88 -0.99 23.48 -1.91
C LEU A 88 -0.51 22.56 -3.05
N HIS A 89 -0.47 21.23 -2.87
CA HIS A 89 0.00 20.30 -3.92
C HIS A 89 -1.10 19.52 -4.66
N ILE A 90 -2.35 19.51 -4.17
CA ILE A 90 -3.40 18.63 -4.71
C ILE A 90 -3.86 19.06 -6.10
N GLU A 91 -4.18 20.35 -6.31
CA GLU A 91 -4.62 20.85 -7.62
C GLU A 91 -3.54 20.73 -8.69
N HIS A 92 -2.28 20.99 -8.31
CA HIS A 92 -1.12 20.81 -9.18
C HIS A 92 -0.92 19.33 -9.53
N HIS A 93 -1.01 18.44 -8.54
CA HIS A 93 -0.93 17.00 -8.75
C HIS A 93 -2.05 16.48 -9.67
N ILE A 94 -3.30 16.93 -9.46
CA ILE A 94 -4.43 16.58 -10.35
C ILE A 94 -4.17 17.04 -11.78
N SER A 95 -3.66 18.25 -11.96
CA SER A 95 -3.35 18.81 -13.28
C SER A 95 -2.25 18.01 -14.00
N LEU A 96 -1.18 17.65 -13.29
CA LEU A 96 -0.11 16.79 -13.82
C LEU A 96 -0.64 15.40 -14.21
N ARG A 97 -1.55 14.83 -13.40
CA ARG A 97 -2.18 13.54 -13.70
C ARG A 97 -3.10 13.61 -14.91
N ASN A 98 -3.91 14.66 -15.05
CA ASN A 98 -4.73 14.87 -16.25
C ASN A 98 -3.87 14.91 -17.52
N LEU A 99 -2.73 15.59 -17.47
CA LEU A 99 -1.77 15.64 -18.58
C LEU A 99 -1.18 14.26 -18.90
N ALA A 100 -0.78 13.50 -17.88
CA ALA A 100 -0.23 12.16 -18.06
C ALA A 100 -1.26 11.21 -18.71
N ILE A 101 -2.49 11.20 -18.20
CA ILE A 101 -3.60 10.39 -18.75
C ILE A 101 -3.90 10.83 -20.19
N GLY A 102 -4.01 12.13 -20.44
CA GLY A 102 -4.25 12.68 -21.78
C GLY A 102 -3.19 12.25 -22.80
N LYS A 103 -1.91 12.27 -22.42
CA LYS A 103 -0.80 11.79 -23.25
C LYS A 103 -0.90 10.29 -23.56
N ILE A 104 -1.28 9.46 -22.58
CA ILE A 104 -1.50 8.02 -22.79
C ILE A 104 -2.60 7.82 -23.83
N LEU A 105 -3.75 8.47 -23.66
CA LEU A 105 -4.88 8.36 -24.58
C LEU A 105 -4.52 8.82 -26.00
N ASN A 106 -3.86 9.97 -26.14
CA ASN A 106 -3.42 10.50 -27.44
C ASN A 106 -2.44 9.55 -28.14
N LYS A 107 -1.45 9.06 -27.41
CA LYS A 107 -0.45 8.12 -27.94
C LYS A 107 -1.12 6.81 -28.39
N THR A 108 -1.96 6.21 -27.56
CA THR A 108 -2.64 4.96 -27.91
C THR A 108 -3.59 5.15 -29.08
N ARG A 109 -4.38 6.23 -29.10
CA ARG A 109 -5.27 6.53 -30.23
C ARG A 109 -4.51 6.69 -31.54
N THR A 110 -3.38 7.40 -31.53
CA THR A 110 -2.56 7.60 -32.74
C THR A 110 -1.87 6.31 -33.20
N GLN A 111 -1.44 5.45 -32.27
CA GLN A 111 -0.90 4.13 -32.59
C GLN A 111 -1.94 3.18 -33.21
N LEU A 112 -3.21 3.32 -32.82
CA LEU A 112 -4.33 2.59 -33.41
C LEU A 112 -4.87 3.27 -34.68
N GLU A 113 -4.22 4.34 -35.15
CA GLU A 113 -4.62 5.13 -36.32
C GLU A 113 -6.06 5.67 -36.29
N LEU A 114 -6.63 5.80 -35.09
CA LEU A 114 -8.01 6.28 -34.91
C LEU A 114 -8.05 7.80 -34.99
N SER A 115 -8.92 8.34 -35.84
CA SER A 115 -9.19 9.77 -35.91
C SER A 115 -10.08 10.23 -34.74
N LEU A 116 -10.12 11.54 -34.50
CA LEU A 116 -11.05 12.13 -33.52
C LEU A 116 -12.52 11.86 -33.90
N LYS A 117 -12.81 11.68 -35.20
CA LYS A 117 -14.15 11.37 -35.69
C LYS A 117 -14.53 9.92 -35.35
N ASP A 118 -13.59 8.99 -35.45
CA ASP A 118 -13.82 7.58 -35.13
C ASP A 118 -14.10 7.39 -33.64
N ILE A 119 -13.38 8.11 -32.76
CA ILE A 119 -13.68 8.10 -31.33
C ILE A 119 -15.10 8.64 -31.08
N ARG A 120 -15.49 9.76 -31.69
CA ARG A 120 -16.85 10.30 -31.55
C ARG A 120 -17.91 9.28 -31.96
N GLU A 121 -17.70 8.57 -33.07
CA GLU A 121 -18.66 7.58 -33.56
C GLU A 121 -18.78 6.38 -32.62
N LYS A 122 -17.69 5.98 -31.94
CA LYS A 122 -17.70 4.85 -31.00
C LYS A 122 -18.13 5.20 -29.58
N THR A 123 -17.87 6.43 -29.12
CA THR A 123 -18.05 6.82 -27.70
C THR A 123 -19.04 7.95 -27.48
N GLY A 124 -19.42 8.68 -28.54
CA GLY A 124 -20.20 9.92 -28.45
C GLY A 124 -19.39 11.15 -28.01
N ILE A 125 -18.10 10.98 -27.64
CA ILE A 125 -17.26 12.09 -27.17
C ILE A 125 -16.86 12.97 -28.36
N THR A 126 -17.17 14.27 -28.28
CA THR A 126 -16.88 15.19 -29.39
C THR A 126 -15.38 15.42 -29.58
N PRO A 127 -14.91 15.70 -30.82
CA PRO A 127 -13.50 15.98 -31.10
C PRO A 127 -12.90 17.10 -30.24
N GLY A 128 -13.69 18.14 -29.94
CA GLY A 128 -13.23 19.24 -29.08
C GLY A 128 -13.05 18.83 -27.62
N ARG A 129 -13.95 17.99 -27.09
CA ARG A 129 -13.85 17.46 -25.72
C ARG A 129 -12.69 16.48 -25.60
N LEU A 130 -12.54 15.59 -26.58
CA LEU A 130 -11.42 14.65 -26.66
C LEU A 130 -10.06 15.37 -26.74
N LYS A 131 -9.96 16.48 -27.50
CA LYS A 131 -8.72 17.27 -27.53
C LYS A 131 -8.33 17.83 -26.17
N LYS A 132 -9.30 18.34 -25.40
CA LYS A 132 -9.05 18.86 -24.04
C LYS A 132 -8.64 17.75 -23.06
N TYR A 133 -9.16 16.54 -23.26
CA TYR A 133 -8.71 15.36 -22.52
C TYR A 133 -7.28 14.99 -22.87
N GLU A 134 -6.97 14.89 -24.17
CA GLU A 134 -5.63 14.55 -24.66
C GLU A 134 -4.56 15.59 -24.29
N SER A 135 -4.92 16.87 -24.17
CA SER A 135 -4.01 17.93 -23.70
C SER A 135 -3.94 18.07 -22.18
N GLY A 136 -4.82 17.40 -21.42
CA GLY A 136 -4.92 17.52 -19.97
C GLY A 136 -5.57 18.82 -19.48
N GLU A 137 -6.11 19.65 -20.38
CA GLU A 137 -6.81 20.90 -20.05
C GLU A 137 -8.10 20.68 -19.25
N SER A 138 -8.71 19.50 -19.38
CA SER A 138 -9.90 19.12 -18.61
C SER A 138 -9.77 17.73 -18.06
N SER A 139 -10.21 17.54 -16.80
CA SER A 139 -10.34 16.22 -16.20
C SER A 139 -11.35 15.37 -16.96
N ILE A 140 -11.04 14.08 -17.07
CA ILE A 140 -11.90 13.08 -17.72
C ILE A 140 -12.77 12.45 -16.64
N GLN A 141 -14.09 12.36 -16.87
CA GLN A 141 -14.96 11.63 -15.95
C GLN A 141 -14.66 10.13 -16.05
N LEU A 142 -14.73 9.41 -14.92
CA LEU A 142 -14.37 7.99 -14.89
C LEU A 142 -15.16 7.16 -15.92
N SER A 143 -16.46 7.40 -16.06
CA SER A 143 -17.30 6.71 -17.05
C SER A 143 -16.89 7.00 -18.50
N GLU A 144 -16.49 8.23 -18.81
CA GLU A 144 -15.96 8.58 -20.15
C GLU A 144 -14.58 7.93 -20.37
N LEU A 145 -13.76 7.84 -19.31
CA LEU A 145 -12.46 7.18 -19.36
C LEU A 145 -12.60 5.66 -19.56
N GLU A 146 -13.56 5.00 -18.92
CA GLU A 146 -13.85 3.57 -19.10
C GLU A 146 -14.22 3.27 -20.56
N ILE A 147 -15.15 4.05 -21.13
CA ILE A 147 -15.55 3.92 -22.54
C ILE A 147 -14.36 4.14 -23.48
N LEU A 148 -13.51 5.12 -23.19
CA LEU A 148 -12.28 5.37 -23.97
C LEU A 148 -11.28 4.21 -23.84
N CYS A 149 -11.14 3.64 -22.64
CA CYS A 149 -10.28 2.48 -22.40
C CYS A 149 -10.73 1.28 -23.23
N ASP A 150 -12.03 0.99 -23.27
CA ASP A 150 -12.59 -0.09 -24.07
C ASP A 150 -12.29 0.09 -25.57
N VAL A 151 -12.50 1.29 -26.10
CA VAL A 151 -12.24 1.59 -27.53
C VAL A 151 -10.76 1.55 -27.88
N LEU A 152 -9.90 1.95 -26.94
CA LEU A 152 -8.44 1.99 -27.12
C LEU A 152 -7.75 0.70 -26.69
N ASN A 153 -8.50 -0.31 -26.26
CA ASN A 153 -8.00 -1.58 -25.72
C ASN A 153 -6.97 -1.36 -24.59
N LEU A 154 -7.24 -0.39 -23.72
CA LEU A 154 -6.46 -0.11 -22.52
C LEU A 154 -7.14 -0.72 -21.30
N ARG A 155 -6.35 -1.15 -20.32
CA ARG A 155 -6.90 -1.52 -19.01
C ARG A 155 -6.80 -0.32 -18.08
N LEU A 156 -7.90 0.05 -17.45
CA LEU A 156 -7.96 1.18 -16.52
C LEU A 156 -6.91 1.07 -15.41
N ILE A 157 -6.67 -0.16 -14.92
CA ILE A 157 -5.66 -0.43 -13.89
C ILE A 157 -4.25 0.00 -14.31
N ASP A 158 -3.89 -0.14 -15.60
CA ASP A 158 -2.56 0.23 -16.09
C ASP A 158 -2.36 1.76 -16.11
N ILE A 159 -3.45 2.52 -16.25
CA ILE A 159 -3.44 3.99 -16.18
C ILE A 159 -3.31 4.47 -14.72
N ILE A 160 -3.98 3.78 -13.79
CA ILE A 160 -3.92 4.07 -12.35
C ILE A 160 -2.53 3.74 -11.80
N ALA A 161 -2.02 2.58 -12.18
CA ALA A 161 -0.78 1.98 -11.71
C ALA A 161 0.48 2.52 -12.41
N SER A 162 0.37 3.64 -13.13
CA SER A 162 1.49 4.38 -13.68
C SER A 162 2.42 4.91 -12.57
N ASP A 163 3.64 5.33 -12.91
CA ASP A 163 4.64 5.81 -11.93
C ASP A 163 4.17 7.07 -11.17
N ASN A 164 3.50 6.86 -10.03
CA ASN A 164 2.96 7.89 -9.15
C ASN A 164 2.59 7.28 -7.78
N PRO A 165 2.47 8.09 -6.71
CA PRO A 165 2.20 7.58 -5.36
C PRO A 165 0.91 6.74 -5.23
N VAL A 166 -0.14 7.06 -5.98
CA VAL A 166 -1.38 6.26 -6.00
C VAL A 166 -1.18 4.95 -6.74
N GLY A 167 -0.37 4.94 -7.80
CA GLY A 167 -0.03 3.73 -8.54
C GLY A 167 0.84 2.78 -7.71
N GLU A 168 1.85 3.31 -7.03
CA GLU A 168 2.66 2.59 -6.04
C GLU A 168 1.79 1.97 -4.94
N TRP A 169 0.86 2.75 -4.37
CA TRP A 169 -0.09 2.26 -3.37
C TRP A 169 -1.01 1.15 -3.92
N VAL A 170 -1.53 1.30 -5.15
CA VAL A 170 -2.38 0.26 -5.78
C VAL A 170 -1.58 -1.02 -6.03
N HIS A 171 -0.33 -0.91 -6.50
CA HIS A 171 0.57 -2.06 -6.63
C HIS A 171 0.84 -2.71 -5.28
N GLU A 172 1.14 -1.92 -4.25
CA GLU A 172 1.35 -2.41 -2.89
C GLU A 172 0.13 -3.17 -2.36
N GLN A 173 -1.08 -2.63 -2.50
CA GLN A 173 -2.31 -3.32 -2.11
C GLN A 173 -2.50 -4.64 -2.85
N LYS A 174 -2.21 -4.65 -4.16
CA LYS A 174 -2.29 -5.86 -4.98
C LYS A 174 -1.24 -6.90 -4.55
N PHE A 175 0.01 -6.50 -4.36
CA PHE A 175 1.07 -7.40 -3.86
C PHE A 175 0.73 -7.99 -2.50
N ILE A 176 0.22 -7.18 -1.57
CA ILE A 176 -0.22 -7.65 -0.25
C ILE A 176 -1.38 -8.65 -0.40
N SER A 177 -2.34 -8.36 -1.27
CA SER A 177 -3.47 -9.26 -1.54
C SER A 177 -3.01 -10.58 -2.14
N ASP A 178 -2.18 -10.53 -3.19
CA ASP A 178 -1.68 -11.71 -3.88
C ASP A 178 -0.80 -12.56 -2.95
N PHE A 179 0.05 -11.93 -2.13
CA PHE A 179 0.83 -12.62 -1.11
C PHE A 179 -0.05 -13.31 -0.07
N LYS A 180 -1.11 -12.66 0.41
CA LYS A 180 -2.06 -13.25 1.37
C LYS A 180 -2.83 -14.44 0.80
N ASN A 181 -2.97 -14.52 -0.52
CA ASN A 181 -3.62 -15.63 -1.21
C ASN A 181 -2.71 -16.86 -1.38
N LEU A 182 -1.40 -16.75 -1.11
CA LEU A 182 -0.49 -17.90 -1.13
C LEU A 182 -0.81 -18.88 0.02
N PRO A 183 -0.48 -20.18 -0.12
CA PRO A 183 -0.57 -21.11 1.00
C PRO A 183 0.24 -20.63 2.22
N LEU A 184 -0.25 -20.91 3.44
CA LEU A 184 0.39 -20.44 4.67
C LEU A 184 1.87 -20.87 4.76
N GLU A 185 2.17 -22.13 4.42
CA GLU A 185 3.54 -22.66 4.39
C GLU A 185 4.45 -21.85 3.45
N THR A 186 3.93 -21.41 2.30
CA THR A 186 4.67 -20.57 1.35
C THR A 186 4.88 -19.17 1.90
N GLN A 187 3.86 -18.58 2.53
CA GLN A 187 3.98 -17.27 3.18
C GLN A 187 5.05 -17.30 4.28
N GLU A 188 5.02 -18.32 5.13
CA GLU A 188 6.01 -18.51 6.21
C GLU A 188 7.42 -18.72 5.64
N PHE A 189 7.57 -19.54 4.60
CA PHE A 189 8.85 -19.76 3.94
C PHE A 189 9.44 -18.46 3.39
N ILE A 190 8.65 -17.68 2.64
CA ILE A 190 9.10 -16.41 2.03
C ILE A 190 9.43 -15.37 3.11
N SER A 191 8.71 -15.37 4.23
CA SER A 191 8.88 -14.35 5.28
C SER A 191 10.16 -14.52 6.11
N GLN A 192 10.90 -15.62 5.98
CA GLN A 192 12.12 -15.87 6.73
C GLN A 192 13.35 -15.35 5.96
N PRO A 193 14.15 -14.41 6.52
CA PRO A 193 15.31 -13.85 5.82
C PRO A 193 16.36 -14.89 5.40
N ILE A 194 16.48 -15.99 6.15
CA ILE A 194 17.39 -17.09 5.81
C ILE A 194 17.03 -17.78 4.49
N ASN A 195 15.78 -17.65 4.04
CA ASN A 195 15.30 -18.27 2.81
C ASN A 195 15.56 -17.42 1.56
N GLN A 196 16.08 -16.19 1.70
CA GLN A 196 16.37 -15.30 0.58
C GLN A 196 17.20 -15.97 -0.54
N PRO A 197 18.25 -16.76 -0.26
CA PRO A 197 19.02 -17.40 -1.33
C PRO A 197 18.21 -18.38 -2.18
N TYR A 198 17.21 -19.07 -1.59
CA TYR A 198 16.33 -19.97 -2.33
C TYR A 198 15.36 -19.20 -3.24
N ILE A 199 14.85 -18.07 -2.76
CA ILE A 199 13.96 -17.19 -3.54
C ILE A 199 14.73 -16.55 -4.70
N ASP A 200 15.96 -16.09 -4.46
CA ASP A 200 16.84 -15.55 -5.50
C ASP A 200 17.16 -16.61 -6.56
N LEU A 201 17.41 -17.85 -6.13
CA LEU A 201 17.63 -18.96 -7.04
C LEU A 201 16.39 -19.24 -7.89
N ALA A 202 15.21 -19.35 -7.28
CA ALA A 202 13.95 -19.57 -7.99
C ALA A 202 13.68 -18.44 -9.00
N THR A 203 13.96 -17.20 -8.63
CA THR A 203 13.86 -16.04 -9.51
C THR A 203 14.79 -16.17 -10.71
N ARG A 204 16.07 -16.50 -10.49
CA ARG A 204 17.04 -16.70 -11.59
C ARG A 204 16.60 -17.84 -12.52
N LEU A 205 16.18 -18.97 -11.96
CA LEU A 205 15.70 -20.11 -12.74
C LEU A 205 14.49 -19.74 -13.60
N SER A 206 13.58 -18.92 -13.09
CA SER A 206 12.40 -18.45 -13.85
C SER A 206 12.74 -17.61 -15.08
N THR A 207 13.95 -17.04 -15.14
CA THR A 207 14.42 -16.24 -16.29
C THR A 207 15.11 -17.05 -17.39
N LEU A 208 15.42 -18.33 -17.12
CA LEU A 208 16.13 -19.19 -18.06
C LEU A 208 15.18 -19.75 -19.13
N SER A 209 15.74 -20.05 -20.32
CA SER A 209 14.98 -20.77 -21.34
C SER A 209 14.70 -22.21 -20.90
N THR A 210 13.70 -22.84 -21.52
CA THR A 210 13.32 -24.23 -21.25
C THR A 210 14.47 -25.22 -21.51
N GLU A 211 15.33 -24.94 -22.49
CA GLU A 211 16.52 -25.72 -22.79
C GLU A 211 17.59 -25.58 -21.70
N GLN A 212 17.82 -24.34 -21.22
CA GLN A 212 18.76 -24.07 -20.14
C GLN A 212 18.32 -24.74 -18.83
N LEU A 213 17.02 -24.72 -18.51
CA LEU A 213 16.48 -25.41 -17.34
C LEU A 213 16.67 -26.93 -17.43
N ARG A 214 16.47 -27.52 -18.61
CA ARG A 214 16.67 -28.95 -18.83
C ARG A 214 18.14 -29.35 -18.65
N ALA A 215 19.06 -28.57 -19.18
CA ALA A 215 20.50 -28.81 -19.02
C ALA A 215 20.94 -28.72 -17.54
N VAL A 216 20.40 -27.78 -16.77
CA VAL A 216 20.64 -27.69 -15.32
C VAL A 216 20.09 -28.92 -14.59
N ALA A 217 18.88 -29.38 -14.95
CA ALA A 217 18.28 -30.57 -14.34
C ALA A 217 19.05 -31.86 -14.65
N GLU A 218 19.52 -32.03 -15.90
CA GLU A 218 20.36 -33.15 -16.32
C GLU A 218 21.70 -33.14 -15.58
N GLY A 219 22.36 -31.98 -15.46
CA GLY A 219 23.60 -31.85 -14.70
C GLY A 219 23.43 -32.16 -13.20
N LEU A 220 22.27 -31.83 -12.60
CA LEU A 220 21.95 -32.19 -11.21
C LEU A 220 21.72 -33.69 -11.01
N LEU A 221 21.12 -34.36 -12.01
CA LEU A 221 20.91 -35.81 -12.01
C LEU A 221 22.25 -36.57 -12.11
N GLU A 222 23.19 -36.09 -12.91
CA GLU A 222 24.50 -36.73 -13.08
C GLU A 222 25.38 -36.66 -11.82
N ILE A 223 25.24 -35.62 -10.99
CA ILE A 223 26.02 -35.48 -9.75
C ILE A 223 25.36 -36.11 -8.52
N THR A 224 24.14 -36.63 -8.64
CA THR A 224 23.38 -37.26 -7.54
C THR A 224 23.34 -38.79 -7.61
N ILE A 225 24.02 -39.39 -8.59
CA ILE A 225 24.23 -40.84 -8.78
C ILE A 225 25.68 -41.17 -8.41
#